data_AF-A0A2T2UBX2-F1
#
_entry.id   AF-A0A2T2UBX2-F1
#
_cell.length_a   1.000
_cell.length_b   1.000
_cell.length_c   1.000
_cell.angle_alpha   90.00
_cell.angle_beta   90.00
_cell.angle_gamma   90.00
#
_symmetry.space_group_name_H-M   'P 1'
#
loop_
_entity.id
_entity.type
_entity.pdbx_description
1 polymer ?
#
loop_
_entity_poly.entity_id
_entity_poly.type
_entity_poly.pdbx_seq_one_letter_code
_entity_poly.pdbx_strand_id
1 'polypeptide(L)'
;MLHGASEHHVAAVRIRVDAARLHAQPDQVDGGTPERLTWRLSSDEVQGWAPDVHVIQRPQEVVNGADPQLDRAVEKALQRLPDEDRVLPEPAPPTPAPRGQQ
;
A
#
# COMPACT_ATOMS: atom_id res chain seq x y z
N MET A 1 17.43 -6.12 -45.12
CA MET A 1 17.30 -5.46 -43.81
C MET A 1 16.00 -5.94 -43.18
N LEU A 2 16.05 -6.89 -42.25
CA LEU A 2 14.87 -7.41 -41.57
C LEU A 2 14.82 -6.82 -40.15
N HIS A 3 13.74 -6.10 -39.87
CA HIS A 3 13.45 -5.53 -38.56
C HIS A 3 13.14 -6.67 -37.58
N GLY A 4 13.95 -6.81 -36.53
CA GLY A 4 13.67 -7.73 -35.42
C GLY A 4 12.52 -7.16 -34.60
N ALA A 5 11.33 -7.74 -34.74
CA ALA A 5 10.23 -7.49 -33.83
C ALA A 5 10.57 -8.15 -32.49
N SER A 6 10.94 -7.33 -31.50
CA SER A 6 11.08 -7.75 -30.11
C SER A 6 9.68 -8.09 -29.58
N GLU A 7 9.30 -9.36 -29.60
CA GLU A 7 8.08 -9.82 -28.93
C GLU A 7 8.25 -9.75 -27.41
N HIS A 8 7.70 -8.70 -26.80
CA HIS A 8 7.58 -8.56 -25.36
C HIS A 8 6.59 -9.59 -24.82
N HIS A 9 7.10 -10.75 -24.39
CA HIS A 9 6.31 -11.79 -23.76
C HIS A 9 6.08 -11.45 -22.27
N VAL A 10 4.83 -11.19 -21.90
CA VAL A 10 4.43 -10.90 -20.52
C VAL A 10 4.42 -12.21 -19.70
N ALA A 11 5.22 -12.29 -18.64
CA ALA A 11 5.20 -13.40 -17.69
C ALA A 11 4.09 -13.19 -16.64
N ALA A 12 3.36 -14.26 -16.31
CA ALA A 12 2.34 -14.23 -15.26
C ALA A 12 2.98 -14.57 -13.90
N VAL A 13 3.05 -13.57 -13.01
CA VAL A 13 3.41 -13.71 -11.60
C VAL A 13 2.11 -13.71 -10.79
N ARG A 14 1.93 -14.62 -9.84
CA ARG A 14 0.84 -14.49 -8.84
C ARG A 14 1.41 -13.81 -7.60
N ILE A 15 0.71 -12.80 -7.12
CA ILE A 15 0.98 -12.14 -5.85
C ILE A 15 0.02 -12.75 -4.82
N ARG A 16 0.55 -13.31 -3.72
CA ARG A 16 -0.25 -13.72 -2.56
C ARG A 16 -0.17 -12.64 -1.50
N VAL A 17 -1.32 -12.23 -0.99
CA VAL A 17 -1.44 -11.33 0.16
C VAL A 17 -1.54 -12.20 1.41
N ASP A 18 -0.58 -12.10 2.32
CA ASP A 18 -0.54 -12.89 3.56
C ASP A 18 -0.93 -11.99 4.74
N ALA A 19 -2.22 -11.99 5.09
CA ALA A 19 -2.79 -11.13 6.12
C ALA A 19 -2.34 -11.45 7.56
N ALA A 20 -1.45 -12.42 7.76
CA ALA A 20 -1.20 -13.03 9.07
C ALA A 20 -0.01 -12.47 9.87
N ARG A 21 0.76 -11.49 9.36
CA ARG A 21 1.87 -10.90 10.13
C ARG A 21 1.45 -9.60 10.83
N LEU A 22 0.63 -9.76 11.85
CA LEU A 22 0.10 -8.71 12.72
C LEU A 22 1.17 -8.09 13.65
N HIS A 23 2.30 -7.58 13.14
CA HIS A 23 3.22 -6.69 13.89
C HIS A 23 4.17 -5.96 12.92
N ALA A 24 3.68 -5.06 12.08
CA ALA A 24 4.50 -4.01 11.45
C ALA A 24 3.61 -2.92 10.84
N GLN A 25 3.77 -1.70 11.34
CA GLN A 25 3.71 -0.41 10.61
C GLN A 25 2.47 -0.16 9.69
N PRO A 26 1.53 0.74 10.07
CA PRO A 26 0.33 1.05 9.28
C PRO A 26 0.58 1.87 7.98
N ASP A 27 1.83 2.07 7.56
CA ASP A 27 2.23 2.82 6.37
C ASP A 27 2.75 1.96 5.20
N GLN A 28 2.79 0.62 5.33
CA GLN A 28 3.13 -0.23 4.20
C GLN A 28 1.93 -0.43 3.26
N VAL A 29 1.98 0.22 2.09
CA VAL A 29 1.24 -0.19 0.90
C VAL A 29 1.69 -1.62 0.60
N ASP A 30 0.83 -2.61 0.87
CA ASP A 30 1.22 -4.02 0.92
C ASP A 30 1.49 -4.56 -0.48
N GLY A 31 2.71 -4.31 -0.91
CA GLY A 31 3.30 -4.79 -2.13
C GLY A 31 3.68 -6.25 -1.99
N GLY A 32 2.70 -7.17 -1.97
CA GLY A 32 2.92 -8.59 -1.70
C GLY A 32 4.11 -9.21 -2.46
N THR A 33 4.75 -10.22 -1.86
CA THR A 33 5.97 -10.84 -2.43
C THR A 33 5.65 -11.58 -3.73
N PRO A 34 6.33 -11.28 -4.86
CA PRO A 34 6.07 -11.96 -6.12
C PRO A 34 6.61 -13.40 -6.11
N GLU A 35 5.75 -14.39 -6.36
CA GLU A 35 6.15 -15.80 -6.54
C GLU A 35 6.37 -16.12 -8.03
N ARG A 36 7.56 -16.64 -8.37
CA ARG A 36 7.91 -17.04 -9.74
C ARG A 36 7.22 -18.36 -10.10
N LEU A 37 6.22 -18.30 -10.99
CA LEU A 37 5.43 -19.47 -11.40
C LEU A 37 5.90 -20.16 -12.69
N THR A 38 6.89 -19.60 -13.39
CA THR A 38 7.42 -20.18 -14.62
C THR A 38 8.95 -20.07 -14.64
N TRP A 39 9.62 -21.16 -15.01
CA TRP A 39 11.06 -21.19 -15.19
C TRP A 39 11.41 -20.70 -16.61
N ARG A 40 11.88 -19.46 -16.72
CA ARG A 40 12.57 -18.96 -17.93
C ARG A 40 13.92 -18.36 -17.52
N LEU A 41 14.88 -18.50 -18.42
CA LEU A 41 16.28 -18.06 -18.25
C LEU A 41 16.44 -16.54 -18.37
N SER A 42 15.48 -15.85 -18.98
CA SER A 42 15.43 -14.39 -19.09
C SER A 42 14.93 -13.76 -17.78
N SER A 43 15.46 -12.60 -17.43
CA SER A 43 14.92 -11.80 -16.32
C SER A 43 13.52 -11.31 -16.63
N ASP A 44 12.63 -11.35 -15.64
CA ASP A 44 11.34 -10.68 -15.70
C ASP A 44 11.49 -9.27 -15.12
N GLU A 45 10.81 -8.29 -15.72
CA GLU A 45 10.80 -6.90 -15.27
C GLU A 45 9.42 -6.51 -14.77
N VAL A 46 9.34 -6.02 -13.53
CA VAL A 46 8.10 -5.50 -12.94
C VAL A 46 7.70 -4.22 -13.68
N GLN A 47 6.52 -4.21 -14.31
CA GLN A 47 6.02 -3.08 -15.09
C GLN A 47 5.38 -1.97 -14.23
N GLY A 48 5.17 -2.22 -12.93
CA GLY A 48 4.57 -1.28 -11.99
C GLY A 48 3.54 -1.92 -11.07
N TRP A 49 2.84 -1.09 -10.32
CA TRP A 49 1.71 -1.48 -9.47
C TRP A 49 0.43 -0.83 -9.98
N ALA A 50 -0.63 -1.63 -10.12
CA ALA A 50 -1.93 -1.10 -10.50
C ALA A 50 -2.48 -0.26 -9.33
N PRO A 51 -2.91 0.99 -9.56
CA PRO A 51 -3.48 1.81 -8.51
C PRO A 51 -4.91 1.36 -8.20
N ASP A 52 -5.30 1.39 -6.92
CA ASP A 52 -6.69 1.15 -6.50
C ASP A 52 -7.65 2.24 -6.98
N VAL A 53 -7.13 3.48 -7.09
CA VAL A 53 -7.88 4.65 -7.54
C VAL A 53 -7.05 5.37 -8.59
N HIS A 54 -7.59 5.48 -9.82
CA HIS A 54 -6.94 6.23 -10.88
C HIS A 54 -7.23 7.73 -10.74
N VAL A 55 -6.16 8.53 -10.72
CA VAL A 55 -6.22 9.98 -10.61
C VAL A 55 -5.24 10.57 -11.62
N ILE A 56 -5.70 11.56 -12.38
CA ILE A 56 -4.87 12.29 -13.34
C ILE A 56 -4.41 13.58 -12.68
N GLN A 57 -3.10 13.78 -12.62
CA GLN A 57 -2.51 15.02 -12.12
C GLN A 57 -2.06 15.89 -13.31
N ARG A 58 -2.91 16.83 -13.76
CA ARG A 58 -2.58 17.70 -14.90
C ARG A 58 -1.52 18.73 -14.48
N PRO A 59 -0.45 18.94 -15.26
CA PRO A 59 0.59 19.92 -14.91
C PRO A 59 0.05 21.34 -14.64
N GLN A 60 -0.95 21.77 -15.40
CA GLN A 60 -1.58 23.09 -15.23
C GLN A 60 -2.24 23.25 -13.85
N GLU A 61 -2.87 22.20 -13.33
CA GLU A 61 -3.53 22.24 -12.01
C GLU A 61 -2.51 22.31 -10.89
N VAL A 62 -1.44 21.51 -10.99
CA VAL A 62 -0.34 21.49 -10.03
C VAL A 62 0.38 22.82 -9.98
N VAL A 63 0.68 23.41 -11.14
CA VAL A 63 1.30 24.74 -11.22
C VAL A 63 0.40 25.83 -10.61
N ASN A 64 -0.91 25.68 -10.71
CA ASN A 64 -1.88 26.58 -10.07
C ASN A 64 -2.09 26.30 -8.57
N GLY A 65 -1.33 25.35 -8.00
CA GLY A 65 -1.34 25.03 -6.57
C GLY A 65 -2.38 23.98 -6.15
N ALA A 66 -3.11 23.37 -7.09
CA ALA A 66 -4.01 22.26 -6.79
C ALA A 66 -3.26 20.94 -6.77
N ASP A 67 -3.69 19.98 -5.94
CA ASP A 67 -3.14 18.62 -5.93
C ASP A 67 -4.26 17.57 -6.01
N PRO A 68 -4.67 17.20 -7.24
CA PRO A 68 -5.70 16.18 -7.45
C PRO A 68 -5.43 14.84 -6.76
N GLN A 69 -4.16 14.47 -6.54
CA GLN A 69 -3.81 13.24 -5.84
C GLN A 69 -4.15 13.36 -4.36
N LEU A 70 -3.72 14.45 -3.72
CA LEU A 70 -3.99 14.70 -2.31
C LEU A 70 -5.50 14.86 -2.06
N ASP A 71 -6.19 15.60 -2.91
CA ASP A 71 -7.64 15.81 -2.79
C ASP A 71 -8.39 14.47 -2.83
N ARG A 72 -8.03 13.60 -3.78
CA ARG A 72 -8.66 12.27 -3.87
C ARG A 72 -8.33 11.38 -2.68
N ALA A 73 -7.09 11.46 -2.17
CA ALA A 73 -6.67 10.71 -1.00
C ALA A 73 -7.46 11.13 0.25
N VAL A 74 -7.65 12.44 0.46
CA VAL A 74 -8.46 12.98 1.56
C VAL A 74 -9.90 12.53 1.44
N GLU A 75 -10.51 12.64 0.25
CA GLU A 75 -11.88 12.17 0.02
C GLU A 75 -12.04 10.68 0.36
N LYS A 76 -11.08 9.84 -0.04
CA LYS A 76 -11.08 8.41 0.28
C LYS A 76 -10.84 8.13 1.76
N ALA A 77 -10.01 8.92 2.43
CA ALA A 77 -9.79 8.81 3.86
C ALA A 77 -11.08 9.13 4.62
N LEU A 78 -11.75 10.23 4.28
CA LEU A 78 -13.02 10.64 4.89
C LEU A 78 -14.12 9.59 4.69
N GLN A 79 -14.20 8.95 3.51
CA GLN A 79 -15.15 7.84 3.25
C GLN A 79 -14.91 6.60 4.11
N ARG A 80 -13.69 6.42 4.64
CA ARG A 80 -13.31 5.27 5.47
C ARG A 80 -13.41 5.57 6.96
N LEU A 81 -13.65 6.82 7.35
CA LEU A 81 -13.84 7.16 8.74
C LEU A 81 -15.17 6.57 9.23
N PRO A 82 -15.20 6.04 10.47
CA PRO A 82 -16.44 5.64 11.09
C PRO A 82 -17.32 6.87 11.38
N ASP A 83 -18.64 6.70 11.40
CA ASP A 83 -19.59 7.79 11.69
C ASP A 83 -19.55 8.27 13.16
N GLU A 84 -18.91 7.51 14.04
CA GLU A 84 -18.88 7.74 15.47
C GLU A 84 -17.51 8.23 15.96
N ASP A 85 -17.51 9.33 16.71
CA ASP A 85 -16.34 9.77 17.48
C ASP A 85 -16.16 8.83 18.67
N ARG A 86 -15.37 7.76 18.45
CA ARG A 86 -15.06 6.79 19.50
C ARG A 86 -14.21 7.42 20.59
N VAL A 87 -14.84 7.82 21.69
CA VAL A 87 -14.14 8.16 22.94
C VAL A 87 -13.64 6.86 23.58
N LEU A 88 -12.31 6.67 23.60
CA LEU A 88 -11.71 5.56 24.33
C LEU A 88 -11.81 5.85 25.84
N PRO A 89 -12.25 4.87 26.66
CA PRO A 89 -12.18 5.05 28.10
C PRO A 89 -10.72 5.19 28.53
N GLU A 90 -10.48 6.02 29.54
CA GLU A 90 -9.14 6.15 30.10
C GLU A 90 -8.65 4.77 30.59
N PRO A 91 -7.42 4.35 30.25
CA PRO A 91 -6.88 3.08 30.70
C PRO A 91 -6.84 3.04 32.23
N ALA A 92 -7.06 1.85 32.80
CA ALA A 92 -6.98 1.68 34.24
C ALA A 92 -5.59 2.13 34.75
N PRO A 93 -5.53 2.82 35.90
CA PRO A 93 -4.26 3.25 36.46
C PRO A 93 -3.35 2.03 36.68
N PRO A 94 -2.03 2.19 36.51
CA PRO A 94 -1.09 1.08 36.72
C PRO A 94 -1.22 0.55 38.14
N THR A 95 -1.26 -0.78 38.29
CA THR A 95 -1.26 -1.41 39.61
C THR A 95 0.12 -1.21 40.26
N PRO A 96 0.21 -0.64 41.47
CA PRO A 96 1.49 -0.49 42.17
C PRO A 96 2.17 -1.86 42.36
N ALA A 97 3.47 -1.92 42.08
CA ALA A 97 4.24 -3.13 42.32
C ALA A 97 4.27 -3.44 43.83
N PRO A 98 4.18 -4.72 44.24
CA PRO A 98 4.33 -5.09 45.64
C PRO A 98 5.70 -4.63 46.16
N ARG A 99 5.69 -3.98 47.32
CA ARG A 99 6.92 -3.54 47.99
C ARG A 99 7.73 -4.79 48.36
N GLY A 100 8.93 -4.92 47.80
CA GLY A 100 9.85 -5.99 48.15
C GLY A 100 10.12 -5.98 49.65
N GLN A 101 9.83 -7.10 50.31
CA GLN A 101 10.20 -7.33 51.70
C GLN A 101 11.71 -7.58 51.72
N GLN A 102 12.49 -6.65 52.28
CA GLN A 102 13.89 -6.87 52.63
C GLN A 102 13.98 -7.49 54.02
#